data_AF-A0A915ACP0-F1
#
_entry.id   AF-A0A915ACP0-F1
#
_cell.length_a   1.000
_cell.length_b   1.000
_cell.length_c   1.000
_cell.angle_alpha   90.00
_cell.angle_beta   90.00
_cell.angle_gamma   90.00
#
_symmetry.space_group_name_H-M   'P 1'
#
loop_
_entity.id
_entity.type
_entity.pdbx_description
1 polymer ?
#
loop_
_entity_poly.entity_id
_entity_poly.type
_entity_poly.pdbx_seq_one_letter_code
_entity_poly.pdbx_strand_id
1 'polypeptide(L)'
;IRTCVHYAQEKGYRCAVLNHLGALPHIALTSPRIFSYGIEELEAMMGRLSEIYPKTRFISIGFSMGGNITTRFLLKAKQSLLDK
;
A
#
# COMPACT_ATOMS: atom_id res chain seq x y z
N ILE A 1 -2.73 12.31 2.23
CA ILE A 1 -1.77 11.62 1.33
C ILE A 1 -0.79 12.60 0.69
N ARG A 2 -1.22 13.52 -0.20
CA ARG A 2 -0.35 14.46 -0.94
C ARG A 2 0.73 15.13 -0.09
N THR A 3 0.33 15.81 1.00
CA THR A 3 1.26 16.52 1.89
C THR A 3 2.27 15.59 2.57
N CYS A 4 1.83 14.41 3.03
CA CYS A 4 2.72 13.42 3.65
C CYS A 4 3.75 12.88 2.66
N VAL A 5 3.32 12.55 1.44
CA VAL A 5 4.21 12.08 0.37
C VAL A 5 5.23 13.16 0.02
N HIS A 6 4.78 14.41 -0.13
CA HIS A 6 5.67 15.54 -0.40
C HIS A 6 6.76 15.68 0.66
N TYR A 7 6.40 15.72 1.94
CA TYR A 7 7.39 15.80 3.03
C TYR A 7 8.32 14.59 3.08
N ALA A 8 7.82 13.38 2.84
CA ALA A 8 8.66 12.18 2.81
C ALA A 8 9.70 12.24 1.67
N GLN A 9 9.30 12.71 0.49
CA GLN A 9 10.19 12.89 -0.65
C GLN A 9 11.27 13.95 -0.35
N GLU A 10 10.92 15.07 0.29
CA GLU A 10 11.90 16.09 0.72
C GLU A 10 12.95 15.54 1.70
N LYS A 11 12.62 14.47 2.42
CA LYS A 11 13.55 13.77 3.33
C LYS A 11 14.29 12.60 2.66
N GLY A 12 14.20 12.47 1.33
CA GLY A 12 14.93 11.47 0.56
C GLY A 12 14.27 10.10 0.50
N TYR A 13 13.02 9.95 0.96
CA TYR A 13 12.29 8.70 0.84
C TYR A 13 11.70 8.53 -0.56
N ARG A 14 11.77 7.30 -1.07
CA ARG A 14 10.97 6.90 -2.24
C ARG A 14 9.59 6.52 -1.76
N CYS A 15 8.55 7.06 -2.40
CA CYS A 15 7.17 6.82 -2.00
C CYS A 15 6.42 6.03 -3.06
N ALA A 16 5.70 4.99 -2.63
CA ALA A 16 4.68 4.32 -3.42
C ALA A 16 3.31 4.61 -2.77
N VAL A 17 2.32 4.97 -3.60
CA VAL A 17 0.97 5.30 -3.14
C VAL A 17 -0.01 4.34 -3.79
N LEU A 18 -0.78 3.64 -2.96
CA LEU A 18 -1.84 2.74 -3.42
C LEU A 18 -3.14 3.52 -3.59
N ASN A 19 -3.71 3.46 -4.80
CA ASN A 19 -5.11 3.80 -5.02
C ASN A 19 -5.92 2.51 -4.97
N HIS A 20 -6.79 2.37 -3.97
CA HIS A 20 -7.72 1.25 -3.92
C HIS A 20 -8.67 1.26 -5.13
N LEU A 21 -9.15 0.09 -5.53
CA LEU A 21 -10.14 -0.10 -6.57
C LEU A 21 -11.37 0.76 -6.26
N GLY A 22 -11.77 1.60 -7.22
CA GLY A 22 -12.88 2.55 -7.04
C GLY A 22 -12.46 3.91 -6.44
N ALA A 23 -11.19 4.13 -6.08
CA ALA A 23 -10.72 5.43 -5.63
C ALA A 23 -10.56 6.45 -6.77
N LEU A 24 -10.34 5.99 -8.01
CA LEU A 24 -10.19 6.84 -9.18
C LEU A 24 -11.55 7.02 -9.88
N PRO A 25 -12.01 8.27 -10.10
CA PRO A 25 -13.38 8.54 -10.58
C PRO A 25 -13.62 8.08 -12.03
N HIS A 26 -12.56 7.91 -12.80
CA HIS A 26 -12.61 7.57 -14.22
C HIS A 26 -12.27 6.09 -14.49
N ILE A 27 -12.08 5.27 -13.45
CA ILE A 27 -11.83 3.84 -13.58
C ILE A 27 -13.05 3.10 -13.02
N ALA A 28 -13.88 2.58 -13.92
CA ALA A 28 -15.05 1.80 -13.55
C ALA A 28 -14.63 0.45 -12.92
N LEU A 29 -15.35 0.04 -11.87
CA LEU A 29 -15.23 -1.30 -11.33
C LEU A 29 -15.85 -2.30 -12.31
N THR A 30 -15.07 -3.30 -12.73
CA THR A 30 -15.47 -4.31 -13.71
C THR A 30 -16.23 -5.49 -13.10
N SER A 31 -16.40 -5.49 -11.78
CA SER A 31 -17.07 -6.56 -11.03
C SER A 31 -18.01 -5.95 -10.00
N PRO A 32 -19.20 -6.54 -9.76
CA PRO A 32 -20.16 -6.07 -8.75
C PRO A 32 -19.68 -6.33 -7.30
N ARG A 33 -18.39 -6.58 -7.08
CA ARG A 33 -17.84 -6.67 -5.73
C ARG A 33 -18.13 -5.36 -5.02
N ILE A 34 -18.89 -5.47 -3.92
CA ILE A 34 -19.01 -4.41 -2.93
C ILE A 34 -17.58 -3.98 -2.60
N PHE A 35 -17.32 -2.67 -2.72
CA PHE A 35 -16.05 -2.10 -2.34
C PHE A 35 -15.73 -2.52 -0.90
N SER A 36 -14.70 -3.35 -0.74
CA SER A 36 -14.28 -3.85 0.56
C SER A 36 -12.86 -3.37 0.82
N TYR A 37 -12.62 -2.94 2.06
CA TYR A 37 -11.31 -2.48 2.52
C TYR A 37 -10.41 -3.69 2.81
N GLY A 38 -10.08 -4.40 1.74
CA GLY A 38 -9.21 -5.56 1.71
C GLY A 38 -7.74 -5.20 1.87
N ILE A 39 -6.93 -6.23 2.08
CA ILE A 39 -5.47 -6.13 2.10
C ILE A 39 -4.85 -6.62 0.78
N GLU A 40 -5.64 -7.26 -0.08
CA GLU A 40 -5.22 -7.96 -1.29
C GLU A 40 -4.48 -7.03 -2.27
N GLU A 41 -4.97 -5.79 -2.42
CA GLU A 41 -4.36 -4.78 -3.28
C GLU A 41 -3.02 -4.29 -2.73
N LEU A 42 -2.93 -4.14 -1.40
CA LEU A 42 -1.70 -3.78 -0.71
C LEU A 42 -0.68 -4.93 -0.79
N GLU A 43 -1.12 -6.18 -0.62
CA GLU A 43 -0.28 -7.37 -0.79
C GLU A 43 0.27 -7.47 -2.22
N ALA A 44 -0.56 -7.24 -3.23
CA ALA A 44 -0.13 -7.24 -4.64
C ALA A 44 0.91 -6.13 -4.93
N MET A 45 0.65 -4.90 -4.47
CA MET A 45 1.59 -3.79 -4.64
C MET A 45 2.93 -4.09 -3.92
N MET A 46 2.87 -4.56 -2.68
CA MET A 46 4.06 -4.85 -1.88
C MET A 46 4.86 -6.03 -2.44
N GLY A 47 4.20 -7.08 -2.92
CA GLY A 47 4.86 -8.20 -3.60
C GLY A 47 5.65 -7.71 -4.81
N ARG A 48 5.01 -6.89 -5.67
CA ARG A 48 5.67 -6.33 -6.84
C ARG A 48 6.83 -5.40 -6.49
N LEU A 49 6.66 -4.52 -5.51
CA LEU A 49 7.72 -3.61 -5.07
C LEU A 49 8.91 -4.35 -4.46
N SER A 50 8.67 -5.44 -3.73
CA SER A 50 9.73 -6.26 -3.13
C SER A 50 10.56 -6.99 -4.19
N GLU A 51 9.94 -7.39 -5.31
CA GLU A 51 10.66 -7.94 -6.47
C GLU A 51 11.52 -6.90 -7.18
N ILE A 52 10.96 -5.70 -7.42
CA ILE A 52 11.67 -4.62 -8.14
C ILE A 52 12.80 -4.04 -7.28
N TYR A 53 12.62 -3.97 -5.95
CA TYR A 53 13.55 -3.34 -5.02
C TYR A 53 13.95 -4.27 -3.86
N PRO A 54 14.65 -5.39 -4.13
CA PRO A 54 14.86 -6.47 -3.17
C PRO A 54 15.73 -6.12 -1.97
N LYS A 55 16.48 -5.01 -2.03
CA LYS A 55 17.34 -4.51 -0.93
C LYS A 55 16.73 -3.33 -0.19
N THR A 56 15.51 -2.92 -0.53
CA THR A 56 14.87 -1.77 0.09
C THR A 56 14.01 -2.22 1.26
N ARG A 57 14.22 -1.60 2.42
CA ARG A 57 13.31 -1.69 3.54
C ARG A 57 12.08 -0.83 3.31
N PHE A 58 10.91 -1.34 3.67
CA PHE A 58 9.64 -0.66 3.47
C PHE A 58 9.07 -0.14 4.79
N ILE A 59 8.44 1.02 4.74
CA ILE A 59 7.66 1.60 5.84
C ILE A 59 6.23 1.73 5.33
N SER A 60 5.28 1.05 5.97
CA SER A 60 3.86 1.17 5.62
C SER A 60 3.21 2.30 6.42
N ILE A 61 2.50 3.20 5.74
CA ILE A 61 1.83 4.36 6.33
C ILE A 61 0.36 4.35 5.89
N GLY A 62 -0.55 4.31 6.86
CA GLY A 62 -1.99 4.34 6.62
C GLY A 62 -2.67 5.44 7.44
N PHE A 63 -3.67 6.12 6.86
CA PHE A 63 -4.43 7.19 7.52
C PHE A 63 -5.87 6.74 7.76
N SER A 64 -6.40 7.01 8.97
CA SER A 64 -7.76 6.60 9.36
C SER A 64 -7.94 5.10 9.09
N MET A 65 -8.98 4.71 8.34
CA MET A 65 -9.22 3.34 7.88
C MET A 65 -8.04 2.72 7.10
N GLY A 66 -7.24 3.52 6.39
CA GLY A 66 -5.99 3.03 5.78
C GLY A 66 -4.99 2.52 6.82
N GLY A 67 -4.99 3.07 8.03
CA GLY A 67 -4.22 2.55 9.16
C GLY A 67 -4.67 1.15 9.57
N ASN A 68 -5.98 0.89 9.60
CA ASN A 68 -6.51 -0.45 9.89
C ASN A 68 -6.08 -1.47 8.81
N ILE A 69 -6.10 -1.08 7.53
CA ILE A 69 -5.62 -1.91 6.42
C ILE A 69 -4.13 -2.21 6.59
N THR A 70 -3.30 -1.20 6.84
CA THR A 70 -1.86 -1.35 7.08
C THR A 70 -1.59 -2.28 8.27
N THR A 71 -2.27 -2.09 9.40
CA THR A 71 -2.10 -2.95 10.58
C THR A 71 -2.48 -4.39 10.27
N ARG A 72 -3.60 -4.61 9.59
CA ARG A 72 -4.04 -5.96 9.18
C ARG A 72 -3.05 -6.61 8.21
N PHE A 73 -2.49 -5.83 7.28
CA PHE A 73 -1.44 -6.30 6.39
C PHE A 73 -0.19 -6.71 7.16
N LEU A 74 0.31 -5.88 8.09
CA LEU A 74 1.49 -6.21 8.89
C LEU A 74 1.29 -7.47 9.75
N LEU A 75 0.08 -7.69 10.28
CA LEU A 75 -0.27 -8.91 11.01
C LEU A 75 -0.25 -10.16 10.14
N LYS A 76 -0.60 -10.05 8.86
CA LYS A 76 -0.64 -11.18 7.92
C LYS A 76 0.64 -11.36 7.11
N ALA A 77 1.44 -10.31 6.98
CA ALA A 77 2.66 -10.33 6.21
C ALA A 77 3.57 -11.43 6.77
N LYS A 78 3.96 -12.37 5.91
CA LYS A 78 4.92 -13.41 6.30
C LYS A 78 6.22 -12.72 6.73
N GLN A 79 6.84 -13.23 7.79
CA GLN A 79 8.11 -12.73 8.31
C GLN A 79 9.19 -12.59 7.20
N SER A 80 9.15 -13.45 6.18
CA SER A 80 10.04 -13.42 5.01
C SER A 80 9.87 -12.21 4.08
N LEU A 81 8.79 -11.43 4.19
CA LEU A 81 8.60 -10.15 3.51
C LEU A 81 9.06 -8.96 4.36
N LEU A 82 9.19 -9.13 5.68
CA LEU A 82 9.57 -8.09 6.63
C LEU A 82 11.08 -8.10 6.95
N ASP A 83 11.71 -9.28 6.87
CA ASP A 83 13.10 -9.51 7.25
C ASP A 83 14.10 -9.46 6.06
N LYS A 84 13.66 -9.05 4.86
CA LYS A 84 14.54 -8.82 3.70
C LYS A 84 15.03 -7.37 3.64
#